data_AF-A0A4Y7RW58-F1
#
_entry.id   AF-A0A4Y7RW58-F1
#
_cell.length_a   1.000
_cell.length_b   1.000
_cell.length_c   1.000
_cell.angle_alpha   90.00
_cell.angle_beta   90.00
_cell.angle_gamma   90.00
#
_symmetry.space_group_name_H-M   'P 1'
#
loop_
_entity.id
_entity.type
_entity.pdbx_description
1 polymer ?
#
loop_
_entity_poly.entity_id
_entity_poly.type
_entity_poly.pdbx_seq_one_letter_code
_entity_poly.pdbx_strand_id
1 'polypeptide(L)' 'MEKQKIGLKIPCPNCGGKNFGTMDNQYCLLPSLVKAEQGYELAPDKGLAVMPVICNTCGYVFLFHPE' A
#
# COMPACT_ATOMS: atom_id res chain seq x y z
N MET A 1 2.33 -4.90 19.45
CA MET A 1 2.38 -3.92 18.34
C MET A 1 1.05 -3.22 18.28
N GLU A 2 0.97 -1.96 18.71
CA GLU A 2 -0.23 -1.15 18.51
C GLU A 2 -0.30 -0.77 17.03
N LYS A 3 -1.28 -1.34 16.31
CA LYS A 3 -1.55 -0.96 14.93
C LYS A 3 -1.99 0.50 14.90
N GLN A 4 -1.21 1.35 14.25
CA GLN A 4 -1.59 2.74 14.03
C GLN A 4 -2.89 2.78 13.21
N LYS A 5 -3.90 3.49 13.73
CA LYS A 5 -5.19 3.67 13.04
C LYS A 5 -5.12 4.87 12.12
N ILE A 6 -5.63 4.72 10.90
CA ILE A 6 -5.75 5.83 9.94
C ILE A 6 -7.23 6.20 9.75
N GLY A 7 -7.54 7.47 9.97
CA GLY A 7 -8.88 8.03 9.77
C GLY A 7 -9.13 8.45 8.33
N LEU A 8 -9.28 7.50 7.40
CA LEU A 8 -9.67 7.83 6.03
C LEU A 8 -11.11 8.37 5.98
N LYS A 9 -11.35 9.39 5.16
CA LYS A 9 -12.68 9.97 4.93
C LYS A 9 -13.55 9.15 3.96
N ILE A 10 -12.97 8.12 3.34
CA ILE A 10 -13.63 7.23 2.38
C ILE A 10 -13.85 5.84 2.97
N PRO A 11 -14.94 5.13 2.61
CA PRO A 11 -15.13 3.74 3.00
C PRO A 11 -14.23 2.81 2.16
N CYS A 12 -14.00 1.58 2.65
CA CYS A 12 -13.32 0.55 1.88
C CYS A 12 -14.16 0.19 0.64
N PRO A 13 -13.60 0.23 -0.59
CA PRO A 13 -14.36 -0.07 -1.81
C PRO A 13 -14.79 -1.54 -1.89
N ASN A 14 -14.11 -2.43 -1.18
CA ASN A 14 -14.40 -3.86 -1.19
C ASN A 14 -15.50 -4.27 -0.20
N CYS A 15 -15.55 -3.66 1.00
CA CYS A 15 -16.49 -4.11 2.06
C CYS A 15 -17.28 -2.98 2.75
N GLY A 16 -17.08 -1.72 2.39
CA GLY A 16 -17.71 -0.56 3.03
C GLY A 16 -17.16 -0.20 4.42
N GLY A 17 -16.26 -1.00 4.98
CA GLY A 17 -15.67 -0.78 6.30
C GLY A 17 -14.86 0.52 6.43
N LYS A 18 -14.75 1.03 7.66
CA LYS A 18 -14.02 2.27 8.00
C LYS A 18 -12.85 2.06 8.97
N ASN A 19 -12.55 0.81 9.33
CA ASN A 19 -11.45 0.46 10.21
C ASN A 19 -10.19 0.24 9.37
N PHE A 20 -9.30 1.23 9.36
CA PHE A 20 -8.06 1.18 8.61
C PHE A 20 -6.84 1.19 9.52
N GLY A 21 -5.82 0.44 9.13
CA GLY A 21 -4.49 0.45 9.73
C GLY A 21 -3.42 0.67 8.68
N THR A 22 -2.18 0.72 9.13
CA THR A 22 -0.99 0.75 8.27
C THR A 22 0.12 -0.12 8.88
N MET A 23 1.27 -0.18 8.22
CA MET A 23 2.46 -0.88 8.70
C MET A 23 3.18 -0.05 9.77
N ASP A 24 4.09 -0.68 10.55
CA ASP A 24 4.88 0.03 11.57
C ASP A 24 5.76 1.13 10.96
N ASN A 25 6.37 0.86 9.80
CA ASN A 25 6.94 1.88 8.94
C ASN A 25 5.91 2.24 7.87
N GLN A 26 5.40 3.48 7.92
CA GLN A 26 4.26 3.92 7.11
C GLN A 26 4.56 3.94 5.62
N TYR A 27 5.83 4.00 5.21
CA TYR A 27 6.21 4.09 3.79
C TYR A 27 7.00 2.84 3.36
N CYS A 28 6.73 2.39 2.13
CA CYS A 28 7.52 1.39 1.44
C CYS A 28 7.74 1.76 -0.03
N LEU A 29 8.69 1.09 -0.66
CA LEU A 29 8.87 1.15 -2.12
C LEU A 29 8.04 0.03 -2.73
N LEU A 30 7.09 0.38 -3.60
CA LEU A 30 6.44 -0.55 -4.50
C LEU A 30 7.37 -0.77 -5.70
N PRO A 31 8.00 -1.93 -5.86
CA PRO A 31 8.95 -2.16 -6.95
C PRO A 31 8.24 -2.08 -8.30
N SER A 32 8.90 -1.49 -9.29
CA SER A 32 8.39 -1.47 -10.66
C SER A 32 8.77 -2.76 -11.39
N LEU A 33 7.88 -3.22 -12.26
CA LEU A 33 8.21 -4.29 -13.21
C LEU A 33 8.87 -3.66 -14.45
N VAL A 34 10.08 -4.11 -14.79
CA VAL A 34 10.84 -3.61 -15.95
C VAL A 34 11.13 -4.73 -16.94
N LYS A 35 11.30 -4.38 -18.21
CA LYS A 35 11.68 -5.32 -19.26
C LYS A 35 13.16 -5.67 -19.14
N ALA A 36 13.45 -6.97 -19.05
CA ALA A 36 14.80 -7.54 -19.06
C ALA A 36 15.07 -8.27 -20.40
N GLU A 37 16.29 -8.79 -20.58
CA GLU A 37 16.64 -9.60 -21.76
C GLU A 37 15.75 -10.84 -21.89
N GLN A 38 15.39 -11.45 -20.76
CA GLN A 38 14.47 -12.58 -20.68
C GLN A 38 13.24 -12.25 -19.86
N GLY A 39 12.27 -11.57 -20.49
CA GLY A 39 10.98 -11.28 -19.88
C GLY A 39 11.00 -10.02 -19.03
N TYR A 40 10.60 -10.14 -17.76
CA TYR A 40 10.42 -9.01 -16.86
C TYR A 40 11.02 -9.30 -15.47
N GLU A 41 11.56 -8.27 -14.85
CA GLU A 41 12.12 -8.34 -13.50
C GLU A 41 11.62 -7.19 -12.62
N LEU A 42 11.72 -7.37 -11.31
CA LEU A 42 11.43 -6.30 -10.35
C LEU A 42 12.66 -5.40 -10.22
N ALA A 43 12.44 -4.09 -10.33
CA ALA A 43 13.46 -3.05 -10.18
C ALA A 43 13.12 -2.17 -8.95
N PRO A 44 13.67 -2.48 -7.76
CA PRO A 44 13.42 -1.70 -6.55
C PRO A 44 13.93 -0.26 -6.62
N ASP A 45 15.00 -0.02 -7.38
CA ASP A 45 15.61 1.30 -7.66
C ASP A 45 14.69 2.22 -8.47
N LYS A 46 13.76 1.64 -9.22
CA LYS A 46 12.70 2.34 -9.97
C LYS A 46 11.34 2.23 -9.27
N GLY A 47 11.34 1.89 -7.98
CA GLY A 47 10.14 1.73 -7.19
C GLY A 47 9.44 3.06 -6.90
N LEU A 48 8.12 3.00 -6.74
CA LEU A 48 7.32 4.14 -6.31
C LEU A 48 7.21 4.12 -4.78
N ALA A 49 7.58 5.21 -4.12
CA ALA A 49 7.33 5.36 -2.68
C ALA A 49 5.83 5.44 -2.43
N VAL A 50 5.29 4.59 -1.56
CA VAL A 50 3.87 4.54 -1.25
C VAL A 50 3.64 4.36 0.24
N MET A 51 2.53 4.86 0.74
CA MET A 51 1.97 4.54 2.05
C MET A 51 0.84 3.53 1.89
N PRO A 52 1.03 2.25 2.28
CA PRO A 52 -0.04 1.28 2.27
C PRO A 52 -1.00 1.50 3.44
N VAL A 53 -2.30 1.55 3.14
CA VAL A 53 -3.37 1.59 4.13
C VAL A 53 -4.25 0.36 3.95
N ILE A 54 -4.38 -0.42 5.01
CA ILE A 54 -5.02 -1.74 4.99
C ILE A 54 -6.38 -1.62 5.67
N CYS A 55 -7.43 -2.08 5.00
CA CYS A 55 -8.72 -2.28 5.64
C CYS A 55 -8.61 -3.46 6.62
N ASN A 56 -8.67 -3.20 7.92
CA ASN A 56 -8.58 -4.24 8.94
C ASN A 56 -9.80 -5.20 8.94
N THR A 57 -10.86 -4.87 8.21
CA THR A 57 -12.06 -5.74 8.09
C THR A 57 -11.90 -6.81 7.01
N CYS A 58 -11.40 -6.46 5.82
CA CYS A 58 -11.36 -7.39 4.67
C CYS A 58 -9.97 -7.51 4.01
N GLY A 59 -8.95 -6.83 4.52
CA GLY A 59 -7.58 -6.88 4.01
C GLY A 59 -7.30 -6.07 2.74
N TYR A 60 -8.28 -5.36 2.19
CA TYR A 60 -8.07 -4.52 1.00
C TYR A 60 -7.01 -3.45 1.25
N VAL A 61 -6.07 -3.28 0.31
CA VAL A 61 -4.93 -2.36 0.43
C VAL A 61 -5.11 -1.16 -0.50
N PHE A 62 -5.05 0.04 0.07
CA PHE A 62 -4.88 1.28 -0.66
C PHE A 62 -3.39 1.64 -0.69
N LEU A 63 -2.91 2.13 -1.83
CA LEU A 63 -1.55 2.63 -1.97
C LEU A 63 -1.62 4.13 -2.28
N PHE A 64 -1.13 4.95 -1.37
CA PHE A 64 -1.07 6.41 -1.55
C PHE A 64 0.36 6.83 -1.86
N HIS A 65 0.57 7.56 -2.95
CA HIS A 65 1.85 8.22 -3.20
C HIS A 65 1.90 9.54 -2.42
N PRO A 66 2.95 9.84 -1.64
CA PRO A 66 3.12 11.16 -1.06
C PRO A 66 3.26 12.22 -2.16
N GLU A 67 2.61 13.38 -1.99
CA GLU A 67 2.81 14.57 -2.82
C GLU A 67 4.17 15.25 -2.56
#